data_AF-A0A7C2P9U6-F1
#
_entry.id   AF-A0A7C2P9U6-F1
#
_cell.length_a   1.000
_cell.length_b   1.000
_cell.length_c   1.000
_cell.angle_alpha   90.00
_cell.angle_beta   90.00
_cell.angle_gamma   90.00
#
_symmetry.space_group_name_H-M   'P 1'
#
loop_
_entity.id
_entity.type
_entity.pdbx_description
1 polymer ?
#
loop_
_entity_poly.entity_id
_entity_poly.type
_entity_poly.pdbx_seq_one_letter_code
_entity_poly.pdbx_strand_id
1 'polypeptide(L)'
;MTEPRAARRRLERPLVEAIMRPRPWLLPLAAVLAAAVACDLPGAAPPTPFVFPTPNETLTAVFAPTPTAPAVDVPSPTPPPTVAATVVTPVVAPPTATLGSLSSRPNGSVLEALHLASAPTIDGDLAEWASLPYASDRIVYGSSRWTGAGDVTAKFALGWDAAYLYLAVRVTDDKYVQVASGDDIWMGDEVEVQLDADLAGDYHTASISSDDHQLGLSAGNFGSLGPSAYRWYPQALRGSLSTSTVAGRLTSGGYDLEARIPWAVFSINPVEGARYGFALSVSDNDAVGVAAQHSMVSSVSTRKLLNPTTWGTLALGGMTPK
;
A
#
# COMPACT_ATOMS: atom_id res chain seq x y z
N MET A 1 -76.42 13.56 1.82
CA MET A 1 -74.97 13.68 1.60
C MET A 1 -74.70 15.00 0.90
N THR A 2 -74.26 16.02 1.64
CA THR A 2 -73.58 17.23 1.13
C THR A 2 -73.32 18.17 2.31
N GLU A 3 -72.12 18.13 2.87
CA GLU A 3 -71.57 19.21 3.72
C GLU A 3 -70.68 20.14 2.87
N PRO A 4 -70.65 21.46 3.15
CA PRO A 4 -69.74 22.37 2.46
C PRO A 4 -68.54 22.82 3.31
N ARG A 5 -67.38 22.87 2.61
CA ARG A 5 -66.27 23.84 2.67
C ARG A 5 -65.57 24.14 4.00
N ALA A 6 -64.39 23.54 4.12
CA ALA A 6 -63.27 24.00 4.94
C ALA A 6 -62.71 25.36 4.47
N ALA A 7 -62.58 26.31 5.40
CA ALA A 7 -61.89 27.58 5.20
C ALA A 7 -60.39 27.43 5.55
N ARG A 8 -59.53 27.63 4.55
CA ARG A 8 -58.07 27.80 4.73
C ARG A 8 -57.80 29.17 5.35
N ARG A 9 -57.16 29.22 6.52
CA ARG A 9 -56.55 30.44 7.06
C ARG A 9 -55.03 30.30 7.03
N ARG A 10 -54.44 31.02 6.08
CA ARG A 10 -53.01 31.34 5.96
C ARG A 10 -52.64 32.25 7.14
N LEU A 11 -51.65 31.86 7.94
CA LEU A 11 -51.03 32.69 8.98
C LEU A 11 -49.58 32.89 8.57
N GLU A 12 -49.33 34.00 7.88
CA GLU A 12 -48.01 34.60 7.76
C GLU A 12 -47.83 35.55 8.95
N ARG A 13 -46.74 35.39 9.71
CA ARG A 13 -46.18 36.45 10.55
C ARG A 13 -44.65 36.45 10.43
N PRO A 14 -44.00 37.62 10.47
CA PRO A 14 -42.64 37.81 9.96
C PRO A 14 -41.57 37.90 11.07
N LEU A 15 -40.32 37.67 10.63
CA LEU A 15 -39.03 38.18 11.10
C LEU A 15 -38.84 38.46 12.60
N VAL A 16 -37.95 37.68 13.21
CA VAL A 16 -37.11 38.13 14.34
C VAL A 16 -35.65 38.00 13.90
N GLU A 17 -35.09 39.11 13.42
CA GLU A 17 -33.63 39.30 13.33
C GLU A 17 -33.08 39.37 14.76
N ALA A 18 -32.32 38.35 15.16
CA ALA A 18 -31.52 38.39 16.37
C ALA A 18 -30.27 39.25 16.12
N ILE A 19 -30.35 40.53 16.48
CA ILE A 19 -29.21 41.45 16.55
C ILE A 19 -28.26 40.94 17.66
N MET A 20 -27.17 40.27 17.29
CA MET A 20 -26.06 39.99 18.21
C MET A 20 -25.34 41.30 18.53
N ARG A 21 -25.62 41.87 19.70
CA ARG A 21 -24.79 42.94 20.28
C ARG A 21 -23.55 42.31 20.94
N PRO A 22 -22.32 42.77 20.63
CA PRO A 22 -21.12 42.27 21.28
C PRO A 22 -21.09 42.70 22.76
N ARG A 23 -20.93 41.72 23.66
CA ARG A 23 -20.82 41.91 25.12
C ARG A 23 -19.44 42.51 25.45
N PRO A 24 -19.35 43.67 26.12
CA PRO A 24 -18.10 44.43 26.25
C PRO A 24 -17.15 43.95 27.36
N TRP A 25 -17.21 42.67 27.77
CA TRP A 25 -16.45 42.15 28.93
C TRP A 25 -15.38 41.11 28.57
N LEU A 26 -15.12 40.87 27.27
CA LEU A 26 -14.15 39.87 26.80
C LEU A 26 -12.77 40.47 26.42
N LEU A 27 -12.48 41.70 26.82
CA LEU A 27 -11.29 42.44 26.37
C LEU A 27 -10.08 42.57 27.34
N PRO A 28 -9.97 41.92 28.51
CA PRO A 28 -8.71 41.93 29.25
C PRO A 28 -8.07 40.55 29.48
N LEU A 29 -8.35 39.52 28.66
CA LEU A 29 -7.66 38.21 28.77
C LEU A 29 -6.70 37.90 27.60
N ALA A 30 -6.57 38.79 26.62
CA ALA A 30 -5.71 38.61 25.45
C ALA A 30 -4.37 39.38 25.54
N ALA A 31 -4.07 40.02 26.68
CA ALA A 31 -2.89 40.88 26.86
C ALA A 31 -2.03 40.51 28.08
N VAL A 32 -2.01 39.22 28.45
CA VAL A 32 -0.94 38.60 29.25
C VAL A 32 -0.35 37.48 28.37
N LEU A 33 0.42 37.90 27.36
CA LEU A 33 1.88 37.72 27.34
C LEU A 33 2.27 36.24 27.42
N ALA A 34 2.50 35.52 26.32
CA ALA A 34 3.45 35.85 25.23
C ALA A 34 4.87 36.17 25.74
N ALA A 35 5.32 35.46 26.79
CA ALA A 35 6.69 35.53 27.32
C ALA A 35 7.24 34.16 27.76
N ALA A 36 6.97 33.09 27.00
CA ALA A 36 7.45 31.73 27.32
C ALA A 36 8.11 31.00 26.14
N VAL A 37 8.62 31.73 25.14
CA VAL A 37 9.43 31.15 24.04
C VAL A 37 10.74 31.92 23.92
N ALA A 38 11.55 31.85 24.97
CA ALA A 38 12.96 32.23 24.94
C ALA A 38 13.68 31.39 25.99
N CYS A 39 13.85 30.10 25.71
CA CYS A 39 14.80 29.27 26.44
C CYS A 39 16.19 29.48 25.85
N ASP A 40 16.79 30.65 26.07
CA ASP A 40 18.25 30.78 26.08
C ASP A 40 18.71 30.57 27.52
N LEU A 41 19.06 29.31 27.84
CA LEU A 41 19.68 28.98 29.12
C LEU A 41 21.13 29.50 29.14
N PRO A 42 21.53 30.36 30.09
CA PRO A 42 22.92 30.70 30.28
C PRO A 42 23.64 29.50 30.92
N GLY A 43 24.56 28.85 30.19
CA GLY A 43 25.43 27.80 30.75
C GLY A 43 25.57 26.53 29.91
N ALA A 44 24.92 26.41 28.76
CA ALA A 44 25.15 25.29 27.85
C ALA A 44 26.41 25.55 26.99
N ALA A 45 27.36 24.61 27.01
CA ALA A 45 28.53 24.67 26.15
C ALA A 45 28.12 24.59 24.66
N PRO A 46 28.74 25.38 23.76
CA PRO A 46 28.42 25.32 22.34
C PRO A 46 28.73 23.92 21.78
N PRO A 47 27.91 23.39 20.85
CA PRO A 47 28.19 22.10 20.24
C PRO A 47 29.52 22.16 19.49
N THR A 48 30.43 21.24 19.83
CA THR A 48 31.71 21.05 19.14
C THR A 48 31.48 20.83 17.65
N PRO A 49 32.18 21.57 16.76
CA PRO A 49 32.03 21.38 15.32
C PRO A 49 32.49 19.96 14.92
N PHE A 50 31.60 19.23 14.25
CA PHE A 50 31.92 17.95 13.62
C PHE A 50 32.87 18.18 12.46
N VAL A 51 34.10 17.68 12.58
CA VAL A 51 35.08 17.63 11.51
C VAL A 51 34.85 16.33 10.73
N PHE A 52 34.39 16.44 9.48
CA PHE A 52 34.38 15.31 8.56
C PHE A 52 35.81 15.06 8.08
N PRO A 53 36.37 13.84 8.23
CA PRO A 53 37.59 13.48 7.53
C PRO A 53 37.30 13.36 6.03
N THR A 54 37.82 14.29 5.24
CA THR A 54 37.93 14.12 3.79
C THR A 54 38.94 13.00 3.49
N PRO A 55 38.57 11.96 2.74
CA PRO A 55 39.55 11.02 2.22
C PRO A 55 40.42 11.74 1.18
N ASN A 56 41.69 11.90 1.50
CA ASN A 56 42.73 12.31 0.56
C ASN A 56 43.10 11.09 -0.29
N GLU A 57 42.31 10.80 -1.33
CA GLU A 57 42.65 9.81 -2.34
C GLU A 57 43.41 10.51 -3.48
N THR A 58 44.71 10.28 -3.50
CA THR A 58 45.66 10.75 -4.52
C THR A 58 45.33 10.12 -5.88
N LEU A 59 44.89 10.96 -6.83
CA LEU A 59 44.86 10.68 -8.27
C LEU A 59 46.30 10.51 -8.80
N THR A 60 46.84 9.29 -8.76
CA THR A 60 48.09 8.95 -9.46
C THR A 60 47.97 7.56 -10.10
N ALA A 61 47.19 7.44 -11.18
CA ALA A 61 47.25 6.29 -12.08
C ALA A 61 46.59 6.59 -13.44
N VAL A 62 46.97 7.69 -14.08
CA VAL A 62 46.65 7.92 -15.50
C VAL A 62 47.94 8.42 -16.13
N PHE A 63 48.77 7.51 -16.64
CA PHE A 63 49.79 7.68 -17.71
C PHE A 63 50.69 6.44 -17.70
N ALA A 64 50.20 5.33 -18.24
CA ALA A 64 51.03 4.22 -18.70
C ALA A 64 51.01 4.22 -20.24
N PRO A 65 52.17 4.24 -20.93
CA PRO A 65 52.21 4.21 -22.38
C PRO A 65 51.76 2.85 -22.92
N THR A 66 50.84 2.90 -23.89
CA THR A 66 50.31 1.77 -24.65
C THR A 66 51.42 1.06 -25.43
N PRO A 67 51.65 -0.26 -25.28
CA PRO A 67 52.55 -0.99 -26.16
C PRO A 67 51.92 -1.16 -27.54
N THR A 68 52.69 -0.78 -28.57
CA THR A 68 52.37 -0.98 -29.98
C THR A 68 52.18 -2.47 -30.30
N ALA A 69 51.00 -2.83 -30.80
CA ALA A 69 50.72 -4.18 -31.30
C ALA A 69 51.40 -4.40 -32.67
N PRO A 70 52.02 -5.57 -32.92
CA PRO A 70 52.55 -5.91 -34.24
C PRO A 70 51.43 -6.21 -35.25
N ALA A 71 51.74 -5.98 -36.54
CA ALA A 71 50.85 -6.17 -37.67
C ALA A 71 50.32 -7.61 -37.77
N VAL A 72 49.02 -7.73 -37.99
CA VAL A 72 48.32 -9.00 -38.19
C VAL A 72 48.26 -9.30 -39.69
N ASP A 73 48.78 -10.46 -40.08
CA ASP A 73 48.66 -11.04 -41.42
C ASP A 73 47.18 -11.23 -41.81
N VAL A 74 46.84 -10.83 -43.04
CA VAL A 74 45.51 -10.98 -43.63
C VAL A 74 45.38 -12.39 -44.23
N PRO A 75 44.46 -13.26 -43.77
CA PRO A 75 44.17 -14.49 -44.49
C PRO A 75 43.14 -14.27 -45.62
N SER A 76 43.37 -15.01 -46.70
CA SER A 76 42.58 -15.15 -47.94
C SER A 76 41.08 -15.43 -47.70
N PRO A 77 40.17 -15.02 -48.62
CA PRO A 77 38.73 -15.24 -48.44
C PRO A 77 38.33 -16.72 -48.52
N THR A 78 37.67 -17.20 -47.47
CA THR A 78 37.01 -18.51 -47.37
C THR A 78 35.67 -18.50 -48.14
N PRO A 79 35.29 -19.57 -48.87
CA PRO A 79 34.01 -19.64 -49.58
C PRO A 79 32.80 -19.65 -48.61
N PRO A 80 31.62 -19.18 -49.07
CA PRO A 80 30.43 -19.03 -48.22
C PRO A 80 29.86 -20.37 -47.76
N PRO A 81 29.33 -20.47 -46.52
CA PRO A 81 28.78 -21.71 -46.01
C PRO A 81 27.44 -22.07 -46.68
N THR A 82 27.30 -23.35 -47.00
CA THR A 82 26.03 -23.99 -47.38
C THR A 82 25.01 -23.82 -46.27
N VAL A 83 23.85 -23.25 -46.59
CA VAL A 83 22.72 -23.07 -45.66
C VAL A 83 22.22 -24.44 -45.20
N ALA A 84 22.50 -24.79 -43.94
CA ALA A 84 21.88 -25.93 -43.27
C ALA A 84 20.46 -25.55 -42.85
N ALA A 85 19.50 -26.44 -43.08
CA ALA A 85 18.10 -26.27 -42.72
C ALA A 85 17.96 -25.96 -41.22
N THR A 86 17.21 -24.91 -40.90
CA THR A 86 16.87 -24.52 -39.54
C THR A 86 16.04 -25.63 -38.90
N VAL A 87 16.64 -26.36 -37.96
CA VAL A 87 15.92 -27.26 -37.06
C VAL A 87 15.09 -26.37 -36.13
N VAL A 88 13.77 -26.44 -36.26
CA VAL A 88 12.84 -25.81 -35.33
C VAL A 88 12.90 -26.60 -34.04
N THR A 89 13.63 -26.10 -33.04
CA THR A 89 13.59 -26.66 -31.68
C THR A 89 12.18 -26.45 -31.11
N PRO A 90 11.53 -27.47 -30.53
CA PRO A 90 10.26 -27.29 -29.84
C PRO A 90 10.48 -26.32 -28.66
N VAL A 91 9.58 -25.36 -28.52
CA VAL A 91 9.50 -24.45 -27.37
C VAL A 91 9.37 -25.32 -26.11
N VAL A 92 10.41 -25.30 -25.27
CA VAL A 92 10.39 -25.93 -23.95
C VAL A 92 9.30 -25.23 -23.14
N ALA A 93 8.32 -26.00 -22.64
CA ALA A 93 7.30 -25.47 -21.74
C ALA A 93 7.98 -24.79 -20.53
N PRO A 94 7.47 -23.64 -20.05
CA PRO A 94 8.03 -22.99 -18.88
C PRO A 94 8.06 -23.97 -17.69
N PRO A 95 9.11 -23.94 -16.86
CA PRO A 95 9.25 -24.87 -15.74
C PRO A 95 8.05 -24.74 -14.79
N THR A 96 7.33 -25.84 -14.59
CA THR A 96 6.29 -25.93 -13.56
C THR A 96 6.97 -25.85 -12.18
N ALA A 97 6.62 -24.83 -11.39
CA ALA A 97 7.13 -24.68 -10.03
C ALA A 97 6.77 -25.93 -9.21
N THR A 98 7.79 -26.68 -8.75
CA THR A 98 7.57 -27.83 -7.86
C THR A 98 7.43 -27.30 -6.44
N LEU A 99 6.28 -27.55 -5.80
CA LEU A 99 6.02 -27.13 -4.42
C LEU A 99 6.95 -27.86 -3.44
N GLY A 100 7.77 -27.09 -2.71
CA GLY A 100 8.64 -27.60 -1.64
C GLY A 100 8.08 -27.29 -0.25
N SER A 101 8.68 -27.85 0.81
CA SER A 101 8.24 -27.60 2.20
C SER A 101 8.37 -26.13 2.65
N LEU A 102 9.12 -25.31 1.92
CA LEU A 102 9.34 -23.89 2.19
C LEU A 102 8.47 -22.98 1.33
N SER A 103 7.50 -23.52 0.59
CA SER A 103 6.65 -22.72 -0.29
C SER A 103 5.38 -22.19 0.41
N SER A 104 5.20 -22.41 1.72
CA SER A 104 4.03 -21.91 2.45
C SER A 104 4.31 -21.73 3.92
N ARG A 105 3.81 -20.63 4.50
CA ARG A 105 3.81 -20.34 5.94
C ARG A 105 2.74 -21.19 6.64
N PRO A 106 2.97 -21.63 7.89
CA PRO A 106 1.98 -22.37 8.69
C PRO A 106 0.99 -21.43 9.42
N ASN A 107 0.76 -20.22 8.90
CA ASN A 107 0.04 -19.15 9.60
C ASN A 107 -1.40 -18.97 9.10
N GLY A 108 -1.96 -19.96 8.42
CA GLY A 108 -3.33 -19.91 7.89
C GLY A 108 -3.44 -20.65 6.56
N SER A 109 -4.61 -20.56 5.95
CA SER A 109 -4.82 -21.04 4.58
C SER A 109 -4.05 -20.16 3.60
N VAL A 110 -3.55 -20.78 2.54
CA VAL A 110 -2.97 -20.06 1.40
C VAL A 110 -4.07 -19.23 0.74
N LEU A 111 -3.81 -17.94 0.56
CA LEU A 111 -4.63 -17.07 -0.26
C LEU A 111 -4.22 -17.25 -1.72
N GLU A 112 -5.18 -17.27 -2.63
CA GLU A 112 -4.94 -17.45 -4.05
C GLU A 112 -5.32 -16.17 -4.80
N ALA A 113 -4.37 -15.60 -5.53
CA ALA A 113 -4.69 -14.61 -6.55
C ALA A 113 -4.97 -15.35 -7.85
N LEU A 114 -6.16 -15.17 -8.42
CA LEU A 114 -6.54 -15.85 -9.66
C LEU A 114 -5.98 -15.11 -10.88
N HIS A 115 -5.52 -15.84 -11.90
CA HIS A 115 -5.08 -15.20 -13.13
C HIS A 115 -6.28 -14.64 -13.90
N LEU A 116 -6.31 -13.32 -14.10
CA LEU A 116 -7.41 -12.62 -14.74
C LEU A 116 -7.22 -12.57 -16.26
N ALA A 117 -8.22 -13.07 -17.00
CA ALA A 117 -8.23 -12.98 -18.46
C ALA A 117 -8.48 -11.55 -18.98
N SER A 118 -9.05 -10.69 -18.14
CA SER A 118 -9.33 -9.29 -18.43
C SER A 118 -9.06 -8.48 -17.16
N ALA A 119 -8.28 -7.41 -17.30
CA ALA A 119 -7.97 -6.53 -16.19
C ALA A 119 -9.23 -5.80 -15.71
N PRO A 120 -9.44 -5.70 -14.38
CA PRO A 120 -10.54 -4.92 -13.83
C PRO A 120 -10.35 -3.43 -14.06
N THR A 121 -11.46 -2.71 -14.12
CA THR A 121 -11.48 -1.25 -14.18
C THR A 121 -11.35 -0.69 -12.78
N ILE A 122 -10.18 -0.14 -12.45
CA ILE A 122 -9.91 0.42 -11.11
C ILE A 122 -10.75 1.68 -10.85
N ASP A 123 -11.97 1.50 -10.34
CA ASP A 123 -12.94 2.57 -10.09
C ASP A 123 -13.67 2.46 -8.73
N GLY A 124 -13.31 1.45 -7.93
CA GLY A 124 -13.87 1.18 -6.61
C GLY A 124 -15.24 0.49 -6.66
N ASP A 125 -15.73 0.08 -7.83
CA ASP A 125 -16.89 -0.79 -7.99
C ASP A 125 -16.47 -2.25 -8.02
N LEU A 126 -16.80 -3.01 -6.98
CA LEU A 126 -16.39 -4.40 -6.92
C LEU A 126 -17.31 -5.35 -7.70
N ALA A 127 -18.26 -4.84 -8.50
CA ALA A 127 -19.26 -5.65 -9.20
C ALA A 127 -18.68 -6.63 -10.22
N GLU A 128 -17.50 -6.35 -10.79
CA GLU A 128 -16.84 -7.26 -11.74
C GLU A 128 -16.12 -8.44 -11.08
N TRP A 129 -15.92 -8.38 -9.75
CA TRP A 129 -15.33 -9.46 -8.98
C TRP A 129 -16.40 -10.50 -8.62
N ALA A 130 -16.21 -11.75 -9.04
CA ALA A 130 -17.19 -12.82 -8.85
C ALA A 130 -17.53 -13.09 -7.37
N SER A 131 -16.55 -12.94 -6.48
CA SER A 131 -16.71 -13.04 -5.03
C SER A 131 -15.53 -12.39 -4.30
N LEU A 132 -15.68 -12.15 -3.00
CA LEU A 132 -14.62 -11.70 -2.09
C LEU A 132 -14.36 -12.80 -1.05
N PRO A 133 -13.62 -13.87 -1.41
CA PRO A 133 -13.57 -15.11 -0.61
C PRO A 133 -12.74 -14.98 0.67
N TYR A 134 -11.86 -13.97 0.76
CA TYR A 134 -10.95 -13.80 1.87
C TYR A 134 -11.46 -12.74 2.85
N ALA A 135 -10.89 -12.73 4.05
CA ALA A 135 -11.28 -11.80 5.10
C ALA A 135 -10.06 -11.28 5.86
N SER A 136 -10.12 -10.01 6.26
CA SER A 136 -9.25 -9.43 7.29
C SER A 136 -10.12 -9.14 8.51
N ASP A 137 -10.09 -10.07 9.45
CA ASP A 137 -10.95 -10.10 10.64
C ASP A 137 -10.18 -10.45 11.92
N ARG A 138 -8.84 -10.48 11.85
CA ARG A 138 -7.97 -10.78 12.98
C ARG A 138 -7.39 -9.49 13.54
N ILE A 139 -7.80 -9.11 14.73
CA ILE A 139 -7.26 -7.93 15.42
C ILE A 139 -5.76 -8.13 15.73
N VAL A 140 -4.92 -7.21 15.25
CA VAL A 140 -3.45 -7.26 15.38
C VAL A 140 -2.85 -5.98 15.98
N TYR A 141 -3.64 -4.91 16.09
CA TYR A 141 -3.29 -3.68 16.79
C TYR A 141 -4.54 -3.07 17.45
N GLY A 142 -4.37 -2.40 18.59
CA GLY A 142 -5.45 -1.60 19.17
C GLY A 142 -6.65 -2.40 19.69
N SER A 143 -6.45 -3.64 20.16
CA SER A 143 -7.56 -4.53 20.56
C SER A 143 -8.46 -4.00 21.68
N SER A 144 -8.01 -3.01 22.46
CA SER A 144 -8.83 -2.34 23.48
C SER A 144 -9.75 -1.26 22.91
N ARG A 145 -9.51 -0.83 21.67
CA ARG A 145 -10.32 0.13 20.92
C ARG A 145 -11.25 -0.56 19.93
N TRP A 146 -10.87 -1.74 19.45
CA TRP A 146 -11.69 -2.51 18.53
C TRP A 146 -12.98 -3.03 19.16
N THR A 147 -14.14 -2.61 18.66
CA THR A 147 -15.44 -2.96 19.27
C THR A 147 -16.17 -4.14 18.63
N GLY A 148 -15.62 -4.71 17.55
CA GLY A 148 -16.12 -5.94 16.94
C GLY A 148 -16.16 -5.87 15.41
N ALA A 149 -16.88 -6.79 14.78
CA ALA A 149 -16.85 -6.93 13.32
C ALA A 149 -17.39 -5.72 12.54
N GLY A 150 -18.24 -4.91 13.18
CA GLY A 150 -18.79 -3.68 12.59
C GLY A 150 -17.91 -2.45 12.77
N ASP A 151 -16.90 -2.54 13.63
CA ASP A 151 -15.91 -1.48 13.92
C ASP A 151 -14.92 -1.39 12.77
N VAL A 152 -14.16 -2.47 12.54
CA VAL A 152 -13.44 -2.67 11.28
C VAL A 152 -13.31 -4.16 10.96
N THR A 153 -13.69 -4.54 9.75
CA THR A 153 -13.35 -5.81 9.09
C THR A 153 -13.27 -5.61 7.58
N ALA A 154 -12.67 -6.56 6.86
CA ALA A 154 -12.75 -6.55 5.40
C ALA A 154 -13.05 -7.92 4.81
N LYS A 155 -13.69 -7.92 3.65
CA LYS A 155 -13.73 -9.02 2.70
C LYS A 155 -12.94 -8.62 1.47
N PHE A 156 -12.17 -9.53 0.90
CA PHE A 156 -11.36 -9.20 -0.26
C PHE A 156 -11.17 -10.35 -1.25
N ALA A 157 -10.78 -9.99 -2.45
CA ALA A 157 -10.30 -10.87 -3.50
C ALA A 157 -8.95 -10.38 -4.02
N LEU A 158 -8.18 -11.31 -4.56
CA LEU A 158 -6.90 -11.05 -5.21
C LEU A 158 -6.97 -11.59 -6.64
N GLY A 159 -6.42 -10.83 -7.57
CA GLY A 159 -6.27 -11.26 -8.95
C GLY A 159 -4.89 -10.87 -9.45
N TRP A 160 -4.44 -11.48 -10.54
CA TRP A 160 -3.18 -11.09 -11.15
C TRP A 160 -3.20 -11.28 -12.67
N ASP A 161 -2.32 -10.54 -13.33
CA ASP A 161 -1.89 -10.82 -14.70
C ASP A 161 -0.37 -10.62 -14.80
N ALA A 162 0.17 -10.68 -16.02
CA ALA A 162 1.59 -10.50 -16.27
C ALA A 162 2.15 -9.13 -15.83
N ALA A 163 1.30 -8.11 -15.63
CA ALA A 163 1.72 -6.75 -15.33
C ALA A 163 1.40 -6.32 -13.88
N TYR A 164 0.28 -6.76 -13.30
CA TYR A 164 -0.22 -6.27 -12.02
C TYR A 164 -0.69 -7.38 -11.07
N LEU A 165 -0.55 -7.09 -9.78
CA LEU A 165 -1.39 -7.63 -8.72
C LEU A 165 -2.60 -6.72 -8.55
N TYR A 166 -3.80 -7.31 -8.52
CA TYR A 166 -5.08 -6.64 -8.35
C TYR A 166 -5.70 -6.97 -7.00
N LEU A 167 -6.30 -5.96 -6.37
CA LEU A 167 -6.98 -6.08 -5.09
C LEU A 167 -8.38 -5.50 -5.20
N ALA A 168 -9.37 -6.22 -4.69
CA ALA A 168 -10.71 -5.72 -4.41
C ALA A 168 -11.01 -5.94 -2.93
N VAL A 169 -11.28 -4.87 -2.20
CA VAL A 169 -11.44 -4.88 -0.75
C VAL A 169 -12.72 -4.16 -0.39
N ARG A 170 -13.67 -4.88 0.21
CA ARG A 170 -14.84 -4.32 0.86
C ARG A 170 -14.58 -4.22 2.34
N VAL A 171 -14.45 -3.00 2.85
CA VAL A 171 -14.25 -2.72 4.26
C VAL A 171 -15.60 -2.43 4.90
N THR A 172 -15.89 -3.15 5.98
CA THR A 172 -16.92 -2.77 6.95
C THR A 172 -16.26 -1.90 7.99
N ASP A 173 -16.77 -0.70 8.17
CA ASP A 173 -16.21 0.34 9.02
C ASP A 173 -17.36 1.25 9.45
N ASP A 174 -17.57 1.42 10.76
CA ASP A 174 -18.64 2.27 11.27
C ASP A 174 -18.31 3.76 11.16
N LYS A 175 -17.03 4.10 10.92
CA LYS A 175 -16.57 5.47 10.84
C LYS A 175 -15.29 5.68 10.02
N TYR A 176 -15.50 5.83 8.72
CA TYR A 176 -14.45 6.26 7.81
C TYR A 176 -13.89 7.68 8.09
N VAL A 177 -12.63 7.75 8.52
CA VAL A 177 -11.77 8.93 8.68
C VAL A 177 -10.39 8.73 8.06
N GLN A 178 -10.26 9.23 6.83
CA GLN A 178 -8.96 9.42 6.21
C GLN A 178 -8.61 10.92 6.10
N VAL A 179 -7.62 11.35 6.87
CA VAL A 179 -7.11 12.73 6.86
C VAL A 179 -5.60 12.81 6.65
N ALA A 180 -4.92 11.65 6.64
CA ALA A 180 -3.48 11.53 6.50
C ALA A 180 -3.10 11.18 5.05
N SER A 181 -1.86 11.48 4.66
CA SER A 181 -1.37 11.24 3.30
C SER A 181 0.12 10.93 3.31
N GLY A 182 0.64 10.39 2.20
CA GLY A 182 2.06 10.06 2.07
C GLY A 182 2.52 9.07 3.15
N ASP A 183 3.55 9.44 3.90
CA ASP A 183 4.15 8.57 4.90
C ASP A 183 3.21 8.21 6.06
N ASP A 184 2.21 9.06 6.31
CA ASP A 184 1.32 8.98 7.46
C ASP A 184 -0.03 8.33 7.13
N ILE A 185 -0.25 7.78 5.92
CA ILE A 185 -1.57 7.21 5.53
C ILE A 185 -2.08 6.13 6.51
N TRP A 186 -1.18 5.44 7.22
CA TRP A 186 -1.48 4.45 8.27
C TRP A 186 -2.21 5.05 9.49
N MET A 187 -2.22 6.38 9.63
CA MET A 187 -2.95 7.13 10.65
C MET A 187 -4.38 7.51 10.22
N GLY A 188 -4.94 6.81 9.24
CA GLY A 188 -6.35 6.89 8.84
C GLY A 188 -6.82 5.53 8.36
N ASP A 189 -8.02 5.47 7.80
CA ASP A 189 -8.52 4.23 7.22
C ASP A 189 -7.83 3.95 5.88
N GLU A 190 -7.03 2.88 5.89
CA GLU A 190 -6.25 2.44 4.74
C GLU A 190 -6.09 0.93 4.73
N VAL A 191 -5.81 0.40 3.53
CA VAL A 191 -5.50 -1.00 3.29
C VAL A 191 -3.99 -1.18 3.17
N GLU A 192 -3.41 -1.96 4.06
CA GLU A 192 -1.99 -2.30 4.06
C GLU A 192 -1.75 -3.65 3.39
N VAL A 193 -0.74 -3.72 2.52
CA VAL A 193 -0.22 -4.95 1.91
C VAL A 193 1.20 -5.20 2.40
N GLN A 194 1.43 -6.38 2.96
CA GLN A 194 2.76 -6.90 3.23
C GLN A 194 3.04 -8.07 2.29
N LEU A 195 4.21 -8.06 1.65
CA LEU A 195 4.61 -9.09 0.70
C LEU A 195 6.09 -9.42 0.85
N ASP A 196 6.40 -10.69 1.10
CA ASP A 196 7.73 -11.29 1.16
C ASP A 196 7.97 -11.95 -0.21
N ALA A 197 8.86 -11.36 -1.01
CA ALA A 197 9.06 -11.73 -2.41
C ALA A 197 9.96 -12.96 -2.60
N ASP A 198 10.81 -13.31 -1.63
CA ASP A 198 11.68 -14.50 -1.63
C ASP A 198 11.36 -15.48 -0.48
N LEU A 199 10.07 -15.80 -0.32
CA LEU A 199 9.54 -16.66 0.74
C LEU A 199 10.38 -17.92 0.99
N ALA A 200 10.82 -18.59 -0.06
CA ALA A 200 11.57 -19.83 0.05
C ALA A 200 13.07 -19.59 0.33
N GLY A 201 13.65 -18.53 -0.21
CA GLY A 201 15.07 -18.20 -0.07
C GLY A 201 15.44 -17.76 1.34
N ASP A 202 14.53 -17.08 2.04
CA ASP A 202 14.78 -16.58 3.39
C ASP A 202 13.71 -16.99 4.41
N TYR A 203 13.05 -18.13 4.17
CA TYR A 203 11.94 -18.67 4.96
C TYR A 203 12.10 -18.64 6.49
N HIS A 204 13.31 -18.60 7.05
CA HIS A 204 13.53 -18.55 8.50
C HIS A 204 13.95 -17.17 9.04
N THR A 205 14.01 -16.15 8.20
CA THR A 205 14.44 -14.79 8.53
C THR A 205 13.33 -14.02 9.23
N ALA A 206 13.45 -13.83 10.54
CA ALA A 206 12.45 -13.21 11.39
C ALA A 206 12.49 -11.66 11.40
N SER A 207 13.10 -11.05 10.39
CA SER A 207 13.31 -9.60 10.30
C SER A 207 13.20 -9.16 8.86
N ILE A 208 12.59 -8.01 8.64
CA ILE A 208 12.35 -7.47 7.30
C ILE A 208 13.67 -7.25 6.53
N SER A 209 13.68 -7.60 5.25
CA SER A 209 14.82 -7.56 4.33
C SER A 209 14.58 -6.55 3.18
N SER A 210 15.38 -6.64 2.11
CA SER A 210 15.21 -5.85 0.89
C SER A 210 14.12 -6.35 -0.06
N ASP A 211 13.72 -7.61 0.05
CA ASP A 211 12.68 -8.25 -0.76
C ASP A 211 11.32 -8.32 -0.04
N ASP A 212 11.28 -7.85 1.21
CA ASP A 212 10.05 -7.61 1.95
C ASP A 212 9.50 -6.20 1.71
N HIS A 213 8.22 -6.17 1.35
CA HIS A 213 7.49 -4.97 0.99
C HIS A 213 6.37 -4.69 1.99
N GLN A 214 6.20 -3.42 2.33
CA GLN A 214 5.02 -2.92 3.05
C GLN A 214 4.49 -1.70 2.30
N LEU A 215 3.27 -1.81 1.81
CA LEU A 215 2.57 -0.76 1.06
C LEU A 215 1.29 -0.39 1.79
N GLY A 216 0.90 0.88 1.75
CA GLY A 216 -0.42 1.34 2.17
C GLY A 216 -1.19 1.91 0.99
N LEU A 217 -2.49 1.65 0.97
CA LEU A 217 -3.42 2.03 -0.08
C LEU A 217 -4.58 2.78 0.55
N SER A 218 -4.77 4.04 0.13
CA SER A 218 -5.82 4.90 0.65
C SER A 218 -6.81 5.24 -0.44
N ALA A 219 -8.11 5.15 -0.14
CA ALA A 219 -9.18 5.65 -1.01
C ALA A 219 -9.32 7.19 -0.98
N GLY A 220 -8.47 7.89 -0.21
CA GLY A 220 -8.58 9.32 0.02
C GLY A 220 -9.69 9.64 1.02
N ASN A 221 -10.25 10.85 0.99
CA ASN A 221 -11.33 11.26 1.90
C ASN A 221 -12.66 11.51 1.18
N PHE A 222 -12.77 11.07 -0.07
CA PHE A 222 -13.92 11.34 -0.94
C PHE A 222 -14.22 12.84 -1.12
N GLY A 223 -13.21 13.68 -0.95
CA GLY A 223 -13.27 15.14 -1.05
C GLY A 223 -11.96 15.71 -1.55
N SER A 224 -11.26 16.47 -0.71
CA SER A 224 -10.03 17.17 -1.10
C SER A 224 -8.78 16.29 -1.17
N LEU A 225 -8.79 15.13 -0.53
CA LEU A 225 -7.70 14.17 -0.54
C LEU A 225 -8.08 13.01 -1.46
N GLY A 226 -7.34 12.87 -2.56
CA GLY A 226 -7.55 11.79 -3.53
C GLY A 226 -6.97 10.45 -3.07
N PRO A 227 -7.33 9.36 -3.75
CA PRO A 227 -6.71 8.06 -3.54
C PRO A 227 -5.19 8.11 -3.74
N SER A 228 -4.47 7.30 -2.97
CA SER A 228 -3.00 7.25 -3.05
C SER A 228 -2.44 5.92 -2.60
N ALA A 229 -1.19 5.65 -3.00
CA ALA A 229 -0.42 4.50 -2.56
C ALA A 229 0.97 4.95 -2.08
N TYR A 230 1.46 4.33 -1.02
CA TYR A 230 2.76 4.63 -0.43
C TYR A 230 3.51 3.35 -0.06
N ARG A 231 4.84 3.37 -0.19
CA ARG A 231 5.73 2.27 0.21
C ARG A 231 6.52 2.67 1.44
N TRP A 232 6.42 1.88 2.51
CA TRP A 232 7.24 2.02 3.71
C TRP A 232 8.47 1.13 3.71
N TYR A 233 8.33 -0.09 3.17
CA TYR A 233 9.44 -1.06 3.03
C TYR A 233 9.57 -1.61 1.60
N PRO A 234 10.80 -1.92 1.17
CA PRO A 234 12.06 -1.72 1.90
C PRO A 234 12.41 -0.23 2.05
N GLN A 235 13.07 0.15 3.16
CA GLN A 235 13.33 1.57 3.49
C GLN A 235 14.10 2.32 2.41
N ALA A 236 15.02 1.65 1.71
CA ALA A 236 15.80 2.21 0.62
C ALA A 236 14.92 2.71 -0.56
N LEU A 237 13.70 2.22 -0.65
CA LEU A 237 12.75 2.55 -1.71
C LEU A 237 11.51 3.30 -1.17
N ARG A 238 11.52 3.74 0.09
CA ARG A 238 10.40 4.42 0.75
C ARG A 238 9.91 5.62 -0.06
N GLY A 239 8.59 5.75 -0.22
CA GLY A 239 7.99 6.87 -0.95
C GLY A 239 6.65 6.55 -1.62
N SER A 240 6.05 7.56 -2.23
CA SER A 240 4.79 7.44 -2.97
C SER A 240 4.93 6.53 -4.20
N LEU A 241 3.89 5.73 -4.47
CA LEU A 241 3.82 4.81 -5.60
C LEU A 241 2.90 5.34 -6.70
N SER A 242 3.39 6.29 -7.51
CA SER A 242 2.61 6.90 -8.60
C SER A 242 2.26 5.94 -9.74
N THR A 243 2.91 4.78 -9.83
CA THR A 243 2.63 3.74 -10.82
C THR A 243 1.55 2.77 -10.38
N SER A 244 1.18 2.76 -9.10
CA SER A 244 0.04 2.02 -8.58
C SER A 244 -1.23 2.87 -8.73
N THR A 245 -2.33 2.27 -9.14
CA THR A 245 -3.63 2.97 -9.21
C THR A 245 -4.52 2.46 -8.09
N VAL A 246 -5.14 3.39 -7.36
CA VAL A 246 -6.11 3.11 -6.29
C VAL A 246 -7.37 3.90 -6.60
N ALA A 247 -8.51 3.27 -6.40
CA ALA A 247 -9.81 3.91 -6.42
C ALA A 247 -10.63 3.39 -5.24
N GLY A 248 -11.66 4.13 -4.85
CA GLY A 248 -12.58 3.66 -3.83
C GLY A 248 -13.94 4.31 -3.95
N ARG A 249 -14.91 3.73 -3.24
CA ARG A 249 -16.28 4.23 -3.14
C ARG A 249 -16.78 4.06 -1.72
N LEU A 250 -17.50 5.05 -1.20
CA LEU A 250 -18.23 4.87 0.05
C LEU A 250 -19.37 3.86 -0.15
N THR A 251 -19.58 3.02 0.85
CA THR A 251 -20.73 2.13 0.93
C THR A 251 -21.59 2.52 2.12
N SER A 252 -22.74 1.87 2.30
CA SER A 252 -23.60 2.11 3.46
C SER A 252 -23.01 1.62 4.79
N GLY A 253 -21.91 0.85 4.77
CA GLY A 253 -21.31 0.25 5.97
C GLY A 253 -19.80 0.34 6.02
N GLY A 254 -19.19 1.29 5.30
CA GLY A 254 -17.75 1.47 5.19
C GLY A 254 -17.37 1.94 3.79
N TYR A 255 -16.41 1.28 3.15
CA TYR A 255 -15.95 1.64 1.81
C TYR A 255 -15.47 0.43 1.02
N ASP A 256 -15.55 0.54 -0.30
CA ASP A 256 -14.87 -0.35 -1.23
C ASP A 256 -13.58 0.34 -1.69
N LEU A 257 -12.48 -0.43 -1.76
CA LEU A 257 -11.20 -0.04 -2.32
C LEU A 257 -10.79 -1.04 -3.39
N GLU A 258 -10.35 -0.53 -4.52
CA GLU A 258 -9.83 -1.33 -5.61
C GLU A 258 -8.47 -0.78 -6.05
N ALA A 259 -7.52 -1.68 -6.31
CA ALA A 259 -6.17 -1.27 -6.69
C ALA A 259 -5.54 -2.22 -7.71
N ARG A 260 -4.64 -1.66 -8.53
CA ARG A 260 -3.65 -2.41 -9.29
C ARG A 260 -2.24 -1.94 -8.91
N ILE A 261 -1.36 -2.90 -8.66
CA ILE A 261 0.02 -2.67 -8.23
C ILE A 261 0.93 -3.36 -9.24
N PRO A 262 1.79 -2.62 -9.97
CA PRO A 262 2.72 -3.24 -10.91
C PRO A 262 3.66 -4.20 -10.17
N TRP A 263 3.92 -5.38 -10.73
CA TRP A 263 4.85 -6.34 -10.12
C TRP A 263 6.27 -5.79 -9.92
N ALA A 264 6.67 -4.82 -10.74
CA ALA A 264 7.92 -4.08 -10.58
C ALA A 264 8.04 -3.33 -9.25
N VAL A 265 6.93 -3.00 -8.57
CA VAL A 265 6.96 -2.42 -7.21
C VAL A 265 7.58 -3.39 -6.21
N PHE A 266 7.38 -4.70 -6.44
CA PHE A 266 7.89 -5.80 -5.63
C PHE A 266 9.17 -6.43 -6.20
N SER A 267 9.70 -5.91 -7.32
CA SER A 267 10.79 -6.56 -8.08
C SER A 267 10.49 -8.01 -8.49
N ILE A 268 9.20 -8.33 -8.69
CA ILE A 268 8.74 -9.67 -9.04
C ILE A 268 8.51 -9.79 -10.55
N ASN A 269 8.89 -10.93 -11.12
CA ASN A 269 8.34 -11.40 -12.39
C ASN A 269 7.31 -12.51 -12.09
N PRO A 270 6.01 -12.26 -12.25
CA PRO A 270 4.98 -13.19 -11.79
C PRO A 270 4.97 -14.46 -12.66
N VAL A 271 4.78 -15.61 -12.01
CA VAL A 271 4.62 -16.90 -12.68
C VAL A 271 3.50 -17.67 -11.99
N GLU A 272 2.66 -18.34 -12.76
CA GLU A 272 1.65 -19.23 -12.23
C GLU A 272 2.27 -20.29 -11.29
N GLY A 273 1.67 -20.49 -10.13
CA GLY A 273 2.15 -21.36 -9.07
C GLY A 273 3.21 -20.74 -8.15
N ALA A 274 3.72 -19.54 -8.44
CA ALA A 274 4.63 -18.82 -7.55
C ALA A 274 3.96 -18.50 -6.21
N ARG A 275 4.76 -18.41 -5.15
CA ARG A 275 4.28 -18.19 -3.78
C ARG A 275 5.12 -17.17 -3.05
N TYR A 276 4.45 -16.36 -2.25
CA TYR A 276 5.00 -15.21 -1.52
C TYR A 276 4.49 -15.22 -0.09
N GLY A 277 5.26 -14.70 0.86
CA GLY A 277 4.68 -14.38 2.17
C GLY A 277 3.75 -13.19 2.01
N PHE A 278 2.60 -13.20 2.70
CA PHE A 278 1.58 -12.19 2.44
C PHE A 278 0.67 -11.90 3.64
N ALA A 279 0.32 -10.63 3.82
CA ALA A 279 -0.79 -10.22 4.67
C ALA A 279 -1.51 -9.02 4.04
N LEU A 280 -2.84 -8.99 4.17
CA LEU A 280 -3.65 -7.82 3.90
C LEU A 280 -4.27 -7.35 5.20
N SER A 281 -4.01 -6.09 5.55
CA SER A 281 -4.46 -5.47 6.77
C SER A 281 -5.30 -4.23 6.48
N VAL A 282 -6.13 -3.84 7.43
CA VAL A 282 -6.92 -2.61 7.37
C VAL A 282 -6.70 -1.85 8.66
N SER A 283 -6.11 -0.66 8.55
CA SER A 283 -6.00 0.31 9.63
C SER A 283 -7.34 0.99 9.82
N ASP A 284 -7.67 1.27 11.08
CA ASP A 284 -8.92 1.91 11.48
C ASP A 284 -8.65 3.22 12.23
N ASN A 285 -9.46 4.25 11.94
CA ASN A 285 -9.46 5.53 12.61
C ASN A 285 -10.87 6.10 12.83
N ASP A 286 -11.34 6.10 14.09
CA ASP A 286 -12.59 6.79 14.43
C ASP A 286 -12.45 8.27 14.76
N ALA A 287 -11.24 8.83 14.80
CA ALA A 287 -11.01 10.16 15.32
C ALA A 287 -11.23 11.23 14.23
N VAL A 288 -12.48 11.62 13.98
CA VAL A 288 -12.85 12.62 12.93
C VAL A 288 -11.92 13.83 12.94
N GLY A 289 -11.28 14.10 11.81
CA GLY A 289 -10.41 15.26 11.65
C GLY A 289 -9.02 15.12 12.28
N VAL A 290 -8.70 13.95 12.83
CA VAL A 290 -7.42 13.66 13.50
C VAL A 290 -6.76 12.48 12.81
N ALA A 291 -5.47 12.62 12.49
CA ALA A 291 -4.65 11.51 12.07
C ALA A 291 -4.31 10.65 13.30
N ALA A 292 -4.86 9.45 13.37
CA ALA A 292 -4.60 8.47 14.43
C ALA A 292 -4.88 7.06 13.91
N GLN A 293 -4.15 6.07 14.43
CA GLN A 293 -4.52 4.66 14.25
C GLN A 293 -5.18 4.18 15.55
N HIS A 294 -6.43 3.74 15.48
CA HIS A 294 -7.17 3.19 16.61
C HIS A 294 -6.98 1.69 16.72
N SER A 295 -7.27 0.97 15.64
CA SER A 295 -7.10 -0.46 15.58
C SER A 295 -6.57 -0.90 14.21
N MET A 296 -6.25 -2.20 14.09
CA MET A 296 -5.91 -2.79 12.81
C MET A 296 -6.31 -4.26 12.79
N VAL A 297 -7.03 -4.66 11.75
CA VAL A 297 -7.33 -6.07 11.46
C VAL A 297 -6.42 -6.59 10.34
N SER A 298 -6.21 -7.90 10.31
CA SER A 298 -5.38 -8.57 9.31
C SER A 298 -6.02 -9.86 8.82
N SER A 299 -5.61 -10.29 7.63
CA SER A 299 -5.93 -11.61 7.08
C SER A 299 -5.28 -12.75 7.87
N VAL A 300 -4.28 -12.45 8.71
CA VAL A 300 -3.54 -13.41 9.52
C VAL A 300 -3.32 -12.91 10.94
N SER A 301 -3.70 -13.73 11.94
CA SER A 301 -3.67 -13.34 13.35
C SER A 301 -2.27 -13.25 13.95
N THR A 302 -1.28 -13.90 13.33
CA THR A 302 0.10 -13.87 13.80
C THR A 302 0.87 -12.63 13.35
N ARG A 303 0.30 -11.81 12.44
CA ARG A 303 1.00 -10.72 11.77
C ARG A 303 1.76 -9.83 12.75
N LYS A 304 3.07 -9.74 12.53
CA LYS A 304 3.96 -8.73 13.11
C LYS A 304 4.57 -7.91 11.97
N LEU A 305 4.53 -6.59 12.13
CA LEU A 305 4.96 -5.64 11.11
C LEU A 305 6.35 -5.96 10.52
N LEU A 306 7.34 -6.19 11.37
CA LEU A 306 8.75 -6.32 10.97
C LEU A 306 9.24 -7.77 10.96
N ASN A 307 8.35 -8.76 10.96
CA ASN A 307 8.72 -10.17 10.97
C ASN A 307 7.92 -10.97 9.92
N PRO A 308 8.49 -11.19 8.73
CA PRO A 308 7.85 -11.90 7.62
C PRO A 308 7.46 -13.35 7.93
N THR A 309 8.14 -14.01 8.88
CA THR A 309 7.79 -15.39 9.27
C THR A 309 6.43 -15.52 9.95
N THR A 310 5.81 -14.38 10.27
CA THR A 310 4.50 -14.31 10.91
C THR A 310 3.35 -14.01 9.93
N TRP A 311 3.66 -13.76 8.66
CA TRP A 311 2.66 -13.48 7.63
C TRP A 311 2.08 -14.79 7.06
N GLY A 312 1.00 -14.69 6.29
CA GLY A 312 0.40 -15.80 5.58
C GLY A 312 1.14 -16.13 4.28
N THR A 313 0.45 -16.78 3.34
CA THR A 313 1.01 -17.10 2.03
C THR A 313 0.03 -16.74 0.93
N LEU A 314 0.54 -16.05 -0.08
CA LEU A 314 -0.13 -15.83 -1.35
C LEU A 314 0.40 -16.84 -2.38
N ALA A 315 -0.49 -17.43 -3.16
CA ALA A 315 -0.16 -18.21 -4.35
C ALA A 315 -0.76 -17.56 -5.59
N LEU A 316 -0.01 -17.54 -6.69
CA LEU A 316 -0.52 -17.14 -7.99
C LEU A 316 -1.22 -18.33 -8.64
N GLY A 317 -2.54 -18.34 -8.61
CA GLY A 317 -3.39 -19.38 -9.18
C GLY A 317 -3.49 -19.27 -10.71
N GLY A 318 -3.91 -20.37 -11.34
CA GLY A 318 -4.18 -20.41 -12.77
C GLY A 318 -5.46 -19.66 -13.17
N MET A 319 -5.77 -19.70 -14.45
CA MET A 319 -6.99 -19.09 -14.98
C MET A 319 -8.23 -19.86 -14.51
N THR A 320 -9.22 -19.17 -13.97
CA THR A 320 -10.52 -19.77 -13.68
C THR A 320 -11.24 -20.07 -14.99
N PRO A 321 -11.74 -21.30 -15.23
CA PRO A 321 -12.64 -21.55 -16.35
C PRO A 321 -13.90 -20.68 -16.20
N LYS A 322 -14.34 -20.05 -17.29
CA LYS A 322 -15.63 -19.33 -17.36
C LYS A 322 -16.80 -20.25 -17.04
#